data_AF-A0A5C5V5Y6-F1
#
_entry.id   AF-A0A5C5V5Y6-F1
#
_cell.length_a   1.000
_cell.length_b   1.000
_cell.length_c   1.000
_cell.angle_alpha   90.00
_cell.angle_beta   90.00
_cell.angle_gamma   90.00
#
_symmetry.space_group_name_H-M   'P 1'
#
loop_
_entity.id
_entity.type
_entity.pdbx_description
1 polymer ?
#
loop_
_entity_poly.entity_id
_entity_poly.type
_entity_poly.pdbx_seq_one_letter_code
_entity_poly.pdbx_strand_id
1 'polypeptide(L)'
;MKRFWIASCLLTAAATANAAVTSSTQHGPESDSLDAQIESGDLIASLIGTELTGDLGWHPANTAPADQLAALTDGAGILGSGLTGLLNDFPPAGEPTKRVQYDLAAAADVGAIKVLTGNNGKDGRVFSTFTVYTSTDNGGSFDLLGYFESDLPGTVNAGDFGSTLVTVNDDASPVLAAGVTNLQFNFYGVDNTGGQYRDPFDGVNPFNGIDDGLSAPNTSPLLFEIDVVQAVPEPASVLLLAGLAAGACGLVRRRA
;
A
#
# COMPACT_ATOMS: atom_id res chain seq x y z
N MET A 1 46.89 44.87 -22.48
CA MET A 1 45.69 44.10 -22.91
C MET A 1 45.08 43.46 -21.67
N LYS A 2 43.90 43.91 -21.23
CA LYS A 2 43.22 43.39 -20.02
C LYS A 2 42.30 42.24 -20.44
N ARG A 3 42.53 41.04 -19.90
CA ARG A 3 41.68 39.86 -20.16
C ARG A 3 40.58 39.83 -19.10
N PHE A 4 39.32 40.02 -19.53
CA PHE A 4 38.14 39.79 -18.71
C PHE A 4 37.75 38.32 -18.79
N TRP A 5 37.67 37.65 -17.65
CA TRP A 5 37.07 36.32 -17.54
C TRP A 5 35.60 36.50 -17.20
N ILE A 6 34.71 36.07 -18.10
CA ILE A 6 33.27 35.99 -17.84
C ILE A 6 33.02 34.61 -17.21
N ALA A 7 32.70 34.59 -15.93
CA ALA A 7 32.19 33.39 -15.27
C ALA A 7 30.72 33.22 -15.68
N SER A 8 30.44 32.21 -16.49
CA SER A 8 29.07 31.84 -16.85
C SER A 8 28.50 30.97 -15.73
N CYS A 9 27.64 31.55 -14.89
CA CYS A 9 26.84 30.76 -13.94
C CYS A 9 25.72 30.06 -14.72
N LEU A 10 25.84 28.75 -14.92
CA LEU A 10 24.69 27.93 -15.29
C LEU A 10 23.74 27.85 -14.08
N LEU A 11 22.60 28.51 -14.17
CA LEU A 11 21.45 28.19 -13.33
C LEU A 11 20.76 26.98 -13.94
N THR A 12 20.99 25.79 -13.38
CA THR A 12 20.12 24.63 -13.58
C THR A 12 18.85 24.85 -12.77
N ALA A 13 17.75 25.19 -13.43
CA ALA A 13 16.43 25.11 -12.83
C ALA A 13 16.11 23.62 -12.62
N ALA A 14 16.17 23.14 -11.38
CA ALA A 14 15.66 21.82 -11.03
C ALA A 14 14.12 21.90 -11.13
N ALA A 15 13.55 21.19 -12.10
CA ALA A 15 12.13 20.91 -12.09
C ALA A 15 11.84 20.03 -10.86
N THR A 16 10.97 20.47 -9.97
CA THR A 16 10.43 19.62 -8.92
C THR A 16 9.51 18.60 -9.61
N ALA A 17 9.94 17.34 -9.70
CA ALA A 17 8.99 16.27 -9.94
C ALA A 17 7.97 16.31 -8.80
N ASN A 18 6.68 16.41 -9.12
CA ASN A 18 5.65 16.28 -8.10
C ASN A 18 5.65 14.82 -7.67
N ALA A 19 5.86 14.60 -6.37
CA ALA A 19 5.73 13.32 -5.72
C ALA A 19 4.34 12.72 -5.99
N ALA A 20 4.29 11.46 -6.41
CA ALA A 20 3.04 10.74 -6.63
C ALA A 20 3.00 9.52 -5.71
N VAL A 21 1.84 9.31 -5.08
CA VAL A 21 1.53 8.01 -4.49
C VAL A 21 1.41 7.02 -5.66
N THR A 22 2.24 5.98 -5.63
CA THR A 22 2.24 4.93 -6.65
C THR A 22 2.08 3.56 -5.99
N SER A 23 1.72 2.57 -6.79
CA SER A 23 1.71 1.17 -6.38
C SER A 23 2.45 0.30 -7.38
N SER A 24 3.02 -0.80 -6.89
CA SER A 24 3.60 -1.86 -7.69
C SER A 24 3.11 -3.21 -7.22
N THR A 25 2.97 -4.14 -8.16
CA THR A 25 2.48 -5.49 -7.88
C THR A 25 3.54 -6.53 -8.21
N GLN A 26 3.69 -7.51 -7.31
CA GLN A 26 4.50 -8.69 -7.53
C GLN A 26 3.66 -9.95 -7.35
N HIS A 27 3.79 -10.91 -8.26
CA HIS A 27 3.17 -12.23 -8.12
C HIS A 27 4.19 -13.29 -7.73
N GLY A 28 3.74 -14.23 -6.89
CA GLY A 28 4.46 -15.44 -6.52
C GLY A 28 3.77 -16.68 -7.10
N PRO A 29 4.53 -17.71 -7.53
CA PRO A 29 3.94 -18.91 -8.09
C PRO A 29 3.19 -19.77 -7.07
N GLU A 30 3.57 -19.71 -5.80
CA GLU A 30 2.91 -20.40 -4.68
C GLU A 30 2.34 -19.39 -3.67
N SER A 31 1.47 -19.85 -2.79
CA SER A 31 0.80 -19.00 -1.78
C SER A 31 1.74 -18.40 -0.75
N ASP A 32 2.88 -19.05 -0.50
CA ASP A 32 3.94 -18.64 0.44
C ASP A 32 5.15 -18.00 -0.26
N SER A 33 5.09 -17.83 -1.59
CA SER A 33 6.24 -17.37 -2.38
C SER A 33 6.73 -15.97 -2.04
N LEU A 34 5.87 -15.16 -1.40
CA LEU A 34 6.16 -13.77 -1.04
C LEU A 34 6.28 -13.57 0.48
N ASP A 35 6.24 -14.63 1.29
CA ASP A 35 6.32 -14.55 2.76
C ASP A 35 7.62 -13.88 3.25
N ALA A 36 8.71 -14.01 2.47
CA ALA A 36 9.97 -13.35 2.78
C ALA A 36 9.92 -11.81 2.68
N GLN A 37 8.82 -11.23 2.18
CA GLN A 37 8.63 -9.78 2.03
C GLN A 37 7.76 -9.16 3.13
N ILE A 38 7.19 -10.01 3.99
CA ILE A 38 6.40 -9.63 5.17
C ILE A 38 7.30 -8.99 6.21
N GLU A 39 6.78 -7.96 6.90
CA GLU A 39 7.51 -7.22 7.92
C GLU A 39 6.95 -7.48 9.32
N SER A 40 7.63 -8.31 10.11
CA SER A 40 7.18 -8.63 11.48
C SER A 40 7.35 -7.50 12.52
N GLY A 41 7.68 -6.29 12.11
CA GLY A 41 7.99 -5.15 12.99
C GLY A 41 7.53 -3.81 12.44
N ASP A 42 6.51 -3.81 11.60
CA ASP A 42 5.92 -2.60 11.02
C ASP A 42 5.05 -1.84 12.06
N LEU A 43 4.45 -0.71 11.67
CA LEU A 43 3.69 0.18 12.55
C LEU A 43 2.40 -0.43 13.10
N ILE A 44 1.82 -1.43 12.43
CA ILE A 44 0.61 -2.12 12.85
C ILE A 44 0.85 -3.56 13.33
N ALA A 45 2.11 -3.99 13.40
CA ALA A 45 2.48 -5.32 13.87
C ALA A 45 1.81 -5.67 15.21
N SER A 46 1.17 -6.84 15.26
CA SER A 46 0.41 -7.38 16.39
C SER A 46 -0.81 -6.55 16.83
N LEU A 47 -1.21 -5.50 16.11
CA LEU A 47 -2.45 -4.79 16.37
C LEU A 47 -3.64 -5.58 15.81
N ILE A 48 -4.69 -5.71 16.62
CA ILE A 48 -5.97 -6.24 16.14
C ILE A 48 -6.81 -5.04 15.69
N GLY A 49 -7.13 -5.00 14.40
CA GLY A 49 -7.93 -3.92 13.84
C GLY A 49 -9.34 -3.84 14.43
N THR A 50 -9.96 -2.67 14.34
CA THR A 50 -11.36 -2.45 14.71
C THR A 50 -12.23 -2.49 13.46
N GLU A 51 -13.28 -3.31 13.47
CA GLU A 51 -14.28 -3.36 12.39
C GLU A 51 -15.12 -2.08 12.40
N LEU A 52 -15.29 -1.47 11.23
CA LEU A 52 -16.00 -0.21 11.07
C LEU A 52 -17.49 -0.41 10.77
N THR A 53 -18.27 0.66 10.91
CA THR A 53 -19.69 0.61 10.52
C THR A 53 -19.82 0.30 9.03
N GLY A 54 -20.73 -0.61 8.69
CA GLY A 54 -20.91 -1.10 7.32
C GLY A 54 -19.94 -2.22 6.93
N ASP A 55 -19.05 -2.67 7.84
CA ASP A 55 -18.34 -3.93 7.67
C ASP A 55 -19.35 -5.08 7.58
N LEU A 56 -19.18 -5.93 6.58
CA LEU A 56 -20.07 -7.07 6.36
C LEU A 56 -19.62 -8.32 7.13
N GLY A 57 -18.60 -8.21 7.98
CA GLY A 57 -18.11 -9.27 8.85
C GLY A 57 -17.13 -10.22 8.14
N TRP A 58 -17.11 -11.46 8.65
CA TRP A 58 -16.29 -12.55 8.13
C TRP A 58 -17.18 -13.56 7.41
N HIS A 59 -16.76 -14.05 6.24
CA HIS A 59 -17.36 -15.25 5.70
C HIS A 59 -16.85 -16.42 6.55
N PRO A 60 -17.71 -17.29 7.11
CA PRO A 60 -17.29 -18.38 7.97
C PRO A 60 -16.62 -19.48 7.14
N ALA A 61 -15.35 -19.28 6.79
CA ALA A 61 -14.53 -20.26 6.11
C ALA A 61 -13.52 -20.93 7.06
N ASN A 62 -13.17 -20.25 8.15
CA ASN A 62 -12.56 -20.85 9.33
C ASN A 62 -13.19 -20.22 10.61
N THR A 63 -13.10 -20.91 11.76
CA THR A 63 -13.55 -20.38 13.06
C THR A 63 -12.39 -20.10 14.02
N ALA A 64 -11.15 -20.12 13.53
CA ALA A 64 -9.97 -19.91 14.35
C ALA A 64 -9.75 -18.40 14.52
N PRO A 65 -9.82 -17.83 15.74
CA PRO A 65 -9.66 -16.39 15.93
C PRO A 65 -8.29 -15.86 15.50
N ALA A 66 -7.27 -16.70 15.54
CA ALA A 66 -5.93 -16.37 15.06
C ALA A 66 -5.89 -16.18 13.54
N ASP A 67 -6.81 -16.77 12.78
CA ASP A 67 -6.88 -16.70 11.31
C ASP A 67 -7.83 -15.59 10.81
N GLN A 68 -8.20 -14.64 11.69
CA GLN A 68 -9.09 -13.49 11.42
C GLN A 68 -8.30 -12.16 11.41
N LEU A 69 -8.79 -11.09 12.04
CA LEU A 69 -8.13 -9.77 12.06
C LEU A 69 -6.69 -9.83 12.59
N ALA A 70 -6.42 -10.71 13.54
CA ALA A 70 -5.08 -10.85 14.12
C ALA A 70 -4.06 -11.38 13.11
N ALA A 71 -4.49 -12.18 12.13
CA ALA A 71 -3.59 -12.72 11.11
C ALA A 71 -3.10 -11.66 10.12
N LEU A 72 -3.81 -10.53 10.01
CA LEU A 72 -3.46 -9.50 9.04
C LEU A 72 -2.20 -8.71 9.45
N THR A 73 -1.68 -8.90 10.66
CA THR A 73 -0.58 -8.10 11.23
C THR A 73 0.38 -8.93 12.09
N ASP A 74 0.33 -10.27 12.00
CA ASP A 74 1.14 -11.14 12.86
C ASP A 74 2.51 -11.47 12.26
N GLY A 75 2.77 -11.03 11.02
CA GLY A 75 4.01 -11.28 10.31
C GLY A 75 4.22 -12.73 9.90
N ALA A 76 3.17 -13.55 9.85
CA ALA A 76 3.24 -14.97 9.56
C ALA A 76 2.79 -15.34 8.14
N GLY A 77 2.09 -14.43 7.44
CA GLY A 77 1.57 -14.69 6.10
C GLY A 77 0.49 -15.76 6.10
N ILE A 78 0.59 -16.75 5.19
CA ILE A 78 -0.38 -17.85 5.17
C ILE A 78 -0.20 -18.77 6.38
N LEU A 79 -1.25 -18.92 7.18
CA LEU A 79 -1.27 -19.80 8.33
C LEU A 79 -1.54 -21.24 7.88
N GLY A 80 -1.12 -22.21 8.69
CA GLY A 80 -1.18 -23.65 8.35
C GLY A 80 -2.59 -24.20 8.08
N SER A 81 -3.65 -23.44 8.33
CA SER A 81 -5.03 -23.76 7.93
C SER A 81 -5.27 -23.59 6.43
N GLY A 82 -4.39 -22.88 5.72
CA GLY A 82 -4.51 -22.58 4.29
C GLY A 82 -5.61 -21.57 3.95
N LEU A 83 -6.22 -20.95 4.98
CA LEU A 83 -7.38 -20.07 4.90
C LEU A 83 -7.18 -18.89 5.87
N THR A 84 -6.15 -18.08 5.66
CA THR A 84 -5.95 -16.82 6.39
C THR A 84 -6.81 -15.71 5.78
N GLY A 85 -7.48 -14.91 6.62
CA GLY A 85 -8.07 -13.63 6.20
C GLY A 85 -9.28 -13.69 5.26
N LEU A 86 -10.19 -14.64 5.46
CA LEU A 86 -11.44 -14.76 4.69
C LEU A 86 -12.49 -13.70 5.01
N LEU A 87 -12.42 -12.58 4.30
CA LEU A 87 -13.40 -11.51 4.36
C LEU A 87 -14.78 -11.98 3.87
N ASN A 88 -15.83 -11.25 4.20
CA ASN A 88 -17.17 -11.61 3.75
C ASN A 88 -17.28 -11.67 2.21
N ASP A 89 -17.87 -12.75 1.70
CA ASP A 89 -18.22 -12.86 0.28
C ASP A 89 -19.52 -12.10 0.00
N PHE A 90 -19.79 -11.81 -1.27
CA PHE A 90 -21.04 -11.19 -1.76
C PHE A 90 -21.33 -9.77 -1.26
N PRO A 91 -20.37 -8.82 -1.32
CA PRO A 91 -20.69 -7.42 -1.05
C PRO A 91 -21.64 -6.90 -2.14
N PRO A 92 -22.49 -5.91 -1.84
CA PRO A 92 -23.12 -5.11 -2.88
C PRO A 92 -22.07 -4.47 -3.81
N ALA A 93 -22.46 -4.19 -5.06
CA ALA A 93 -21.59 -3.50 -6.01
C ALA A 93 -21.08 -2.17 -5.44
N GLY A 94 -19.78 -1.92 -5.57
CA GLY A 94 -19.11 -0.72 -5.09
C GLY A 94 -18.94 -0.62 -3.58
N GLU A 95 -19.35 -1.64 -2.82
CA GLU A 95 -19.18 -1.67 -1.36
C GLU A 95 -18.00 -2.56 -0.94
N PRO A 96 -17.24 -2.18 0.12
CA PRO A 96 -16.20 -3.02 0.68
C PRO A 96 -16.74 -4.33 1.28
N THR A 97 -15.98 -5.42 1.11
CA THR A 97 -16.17 -6.68 1.83
C THR A 97 -15.69 -6.59 3.27
N LYS A 98 -14.63 -5.80 3.51
CA LYS A 98 -14.07 -5.55 4.82
C LYS A 98 -13.71 -4.08 5.01
N ARG A 99 -14.00 -3.55 6.19
CA ARG A 99 -13.63 -2.20 6.63
C ARG A 99 -12.96 -2.31 8.00
N VAL A 100 -11.67 -2.04 8.06
CA VAL A 100 -10.88 -2.18 9.29
C VAL A 100 -10.06 -0.93 9.56
N GLN A 101 -9.99 -0.54 10.83
CA GLN A 101 -9.15 0.56 11.31
C GLN A 101 -8.05 0.06 12.22
N TYR A 102 -6.86 0.65 12.10
CA TYR A 102 -5.75 0.49 13.02
C TYR A 102 -5.41 1.83 13.67
N ASP A 103 -5.34 1.83 15.00
CA ASP A 103 -4.96 3.00 15.80
C ASP A 103 -3.48 2.85 16.18
N LEU A 104 -2.64 3.76 15.71
CA LEU A 104 -1.22 3.70 15.99
C LEU A 104 -0.94 4.12 17.44
N ALA A 105 0.06 3.49 18.06
CA ALA A 105 0.44 3.79 19.45
C ALA A 105 0.92 5.23 19.64
N ALA A 106 1.45 5.85 18.58
CA ALA A 106 1.82 7.24 18.50
C ALA A 106 1.74 7.71 17.04
N ALA A 107 1.67 9.03 16.83
CA ALA A 107 1.77 9.60 15.50
C ALA A 107 3.09 9.18 14.83
N ALA A 108 3.02 8.69 13.59
CA ALA A 108 4.16 8.16 12.85
C ALA A 108 4.12 8.57 11.38
N ASP A 109 5.31 8.65 10.78
CA ASP A 109 5.44 8.81 9.33
C ASP A 109 5.43 7.42 8.69
N VAL A 110 4.50 7.21 7.76
CA VAL A 110 4.37 5.99 6.95
C VAL A 110 5.27 6.13 5.73
N GLY A 111 6.11 5.14 5.47
CA GLY A 111 6.99 5.09 4.30
C GLY A 111 6.43 4.23 3.17
N ALA A 112 5.78 3.11 3.51
CA ALA A 112 5.10 2.26 2.55
C ALA A 112 3.95 1.50 3.20
N ILE A 113 3.04 1.01 2.37
CA ILE A 113 1.99 0.06 2.77
C ILE A 113 2.11 -1.16 1.88
N LYS A 114 2.04 -2.34 2.45
CA LYS A 114 2.06 -3.61 1.72
C LYS A 114 0.81 -4.41 2.04
N VAL A 115 0.19 -4.98 1.02
CA VAL A 115 -0.95 -5.89 1.15
C VAL A 115 -0.63 -7.17 0.43
N LEU A 116 -0.55 -8.27 1.17
CA LEU A 116 -0.32 -9.60 0.64
C LEU A 116 -1.65 -10.36 0.55
N THR A 117 -1.96 -10.86 -0.63
CA THR A 117 -3.03 -11.82 -0.88
C THR A 117 -2.48 -13.11 -1.43
N GLY A 118 -3.21 -14.21 -1.24
CA GLY A 118 -2.82 -15.48 -1.86
C GLY A 118 -3.88 -16.57 -1.74
N ASN A 119 -3.71 -17.62 -2.52
CA ASN A 119 -4.64 -18.74 -2.53
C ASN A 119 -3.97 -20.02 -2.99
N ASN A 120 -4.06 -21.08 -2.19
CA ASN A 120 -3.62 -22.43 -2.57
C ASN A 120 -4.35 -22.98 -3.81
N GLY A 121 -5.59 -22.53 -4.04
CA GLY A 121 -6.36 -22.88 -5.23
C GLY A 121 -5.89 -22.15 -6.50
N LYS A 122 -5.04 -21.12 -6.38
CA LYS A 122 -4.54 -20.29 -7.48
C LYS A 122 -5.65 -19.75 -8.39
N ASP A 123 -6.79 -19.41 -7.79
CA ASP A 123 -7.89 -18.73 -8.48
C ASP A 123 -7.72 -17.20 -8.38
N GLY A 124 -8.75 -16.42 -8.72
CA GLY A 124 -8.64 -14.95 -8.71
C GLY A 124 -8.72 -14.31 -7.33
N ARG A 125 -8.89 -15.06 -6.24
CA ARG A 125 -8.83 -14.52 -4.88
C ARG A 125 -7.41 -14.10 -4.47
N VAL A 126 -6.41 -14.38 -5.31
CA VAL A 126 -5.07 -13.82 -5.20
C VAL A 126 -5.01 -12.34 -5.58
N PHE A 127 -6.01 -11.79 -6.27
CA PHE A 127 -6.05 -10.36 -6.58
C PHE A 127 -6.56 -9.56 -5.39
N SER A 128 -6.31 -8.26 -5.37
CA SER A 128 -6.85 -7.36 -4.35
C SER A 128 -7.21 -6.00 -4.90
N THR A 129 -8.33 -5.45 -4.41
CA THR A 129 -8.68 -4.03 -4.54
C THR A 129 -8.90 -3.46 -3.16
N PHE A 130 -8.28 -2.32 -2.86
CA PHE A 130 -8.46 -1.66 -1.58
C PHE A 130 -8.29 -0.15 -1.66
N THR A 131 -8.89 0.55 -0.71
CA THR A 131 -8.59 1.95 -0.44
C THR A 131 -7.93 2.08 0.91
N VAL A 132 -7.03 3.06 1.03
CA VAL A 132 -6.45 3.45 2.31
C VAL A 132 -6.90 4.87 2.65
N TYR A 133 -7.35 5.08 3.88
CA TYR A 133 -7.55 6.39 4.46
C TYR A 133 -6.61 6.58 5.63
N THR A 134 -6.17 7.83 5.84
CA THR A 134 -5.29 8.19 6.97
C THR A 134 -5.91 9.33 7.77
N SER A 135 -5.66 9.33 9.07
CA SER A 135 -6.00 10.43 9.98
C SER A 135 -4.74 10.90 10.67
N THR A 136 -4.64 12.21 10.93
CA THR A 136 -3.57 12.84 11.72
C THR A 136 -4.11 13.48 13.01
N ASP A 137 -5.38 13.28 13.33
CA ASP A 137 -6.10 13.96 14.42
C ASP A 137 -6.76 12.98 15.40
N ASN A 138 -6.18 11.78 15.55
CA ASN A 138 -6.68 10.68 16.40
C ASN A 138 -8.08 10.20 15.98
N GLY A 139 -8.31 10.08 14.66
CA GLY A 139 -9.54 9.54 14.09
C GLY A 139 -10.70 10.54 14.06
N GLY A 140 -10.44 11.84 14.22
CA GLY A 140 -11.44 12.89 14.10
C GLY A 140 -11.88 13.11 12.64
N SER A 141 -10.94 13.02 11.71
CA SER A 141 -11.15 13.10 10.27
C SER A 141 -10.20 12.18 9.50
N PHE A 142 -10.63 11.76 8.31
CA PHE A 142 -9.90 10.82 7.45
C PHE A 142 -9.82 11.36 6.02
N ASP A 143 -8.61 11.36 5.48
CA ASP A 143 -8.32 11.69 4.09
C ASP A 143 -8.00 10.42 3.30
N LEU A 144 -8.51 10.34 2.07
CA LEU A 144 -8.18 9.24 1.15
C LEU A 144 -6.71 9.36 0.74
N LEU A 145 -5.92 8.35 1.09
CA LEU A 145 -4.54 8.22 0.59
C LEU A 145 -4.53 7.71 -0.85
N GLY A 146 -5.40 6.74 -1.16
CA GLY A 146 -5.55 6.25 -2.53
C GLY A 146 -6.46 5.04 -2.66
N TYR A 147 -6.75 4.73 -3.93
CA TYR A 147 -7.41 3.50 -4.39
C TYR A 147 -6.38 2.69 -5.15
N PHE A 148 -6.26 1.41 -4.79
CA PHE A 148 -5.22 0.52 -5.29
C PHE A 148 -5.82 -0.79 -5.75
N GLU A 149 -5.34 -1.25 -6.89
CA GLU A 149 -5.66 -2.54 -7.48
C GLU A 149 -4.35 -3.30 -7.67
N SER A 150 -4.37 -4.61 -7.45
CA SER A 150 -3.21 -5.43 -7.73
C SER A 150 -2.92 -5.49 -9.22
N ASP A 151 -3.96 -5.53 -10.04
CA ASP A 151 -3.86 -5.73 -11.48
C ASP A 151 -4.85 -4.82 -12.22
N LEU A 152 -4.75 -4.76 -13.54
CA LEU A 152 -5.79 -4.10 -14.32
C LEU A 152 -7.02 -5.01 -14.43
N PRO A 153 -8.25 -4.46 -14.37
CA PRO A 153 -9.46 -5.22 -14.70
C PRO A 153 -9.32 -5.92 -16.05
N GLY A 154 -9.80 -7.17 -16.12
CA GLY A 154 -9.62 -8.07 -17.26
C GLY A 154 -8.40 -9.00 -17.16
N THR A 155 -7.52 -8.83 -16.17
CA THR A 155 -6.38 -9.73 -15.94
C THR A 155 -6.85 -11.14 -15.58
N VAL A 156 -6.21 -12.16 -16.15
CA VAL A 156 -6.58 -13.57 -15.99
C VAL A 156 -5.54 -14.29 -15.16
N ASN A 157 -5.95 -14.96 -14.07
CA ASN A 157 -5.11 -15.96 -13.39
C ASN A 157 -5.55 -17.36 -13.80
N ALA A 158 -4.74 -18.04 -14.62
CA ALA A 158 -4.98 -19.40 -15.09
C ALA A 158 -4.31 -20.48 -14.22
N GLY A 159 -4.06 -20.17 -12.94
CA GLY A 159 -3.33 -21.03 -12.00
C GLY A 159 -1.84 -20.71 -11.90
N ASP A 160 -1.41 -19.56 -12.44
CA ASP A 160 -0.01 -19.13 -12.46
C ASP A 160 0.37 -18.36 -11.20
N PHE A 161 -0.60 -17.66 -10.59
CA PHE A 161 -0.38 -16.85 -9.39
C PHE A 161 -0.92 -17.57 -8.17
N GLY A 162 -0.04 -17.86 -7.22
CA GLY A 162 -0.40 -18.37 -5.89
C GLY A 162 -0.47 -17.27 -4.84
N SER A 163 0.26 -16.17 -5.03
CA SER A 163 0.26 -14.99 -4.15
C SER A 163 0.48 -13.71 -4.95
N THR A 164 0.02 -12.59 -4.39
CA THR A 164 0.18 -11.25 -4.95
C THR A 164 0.46 -10.25 -3.83
N LEU A 165 1.53 -9.47 -3.98
CA LEU A 165 1.89 -8.40 -3.08
C LEU A 165 1.70 -7.06 -3.78
N VAL A 166 0.86 -6.20 -3.22
CA VAL A 166 0.74 -4.79 -3.62
C VAL A 166 1.56 -3.95 -2.66
N THR A 167 2.54 -3.20 -3.18
CA THR A 167 3.30 -2.22 -2.41
C THR A 167 2.91 -0.82 -2.85
N VAL A 168 2.47 0.02 -1.90
CA VAL A 168 2.14 1.44 -2.09
C VAL A 168 3.24 2.29 -1.46
N ASN A 169 3.78 3.24 -2.21
CA ASN A 169 4.82 4.16 -1.76
C ASN A 169 4.71 5.51 -2.47
N ASP A 170 5.52 6.47 -2.04
CA ASP A 170 5.75 7.72 -2.76
C ASP A 170 7.04 7.58 -3.60
N ASP A 171 6.94 7.83 -4.91
CA ASP A 171 8.04 7.62 -5.85
C ASP A 171 9.14 8.70 -5.79
N ALA A 172 8.90 9.78 -5.05
CA ALA A 172 9.81 10.91 -4.88
C ALA A 172 10.18 11.20 -3.41
N SER A 173 9.59 10.47 -2.46
CA SER A 173 9.76 10.70 -1.01
C SER A 173 9.85 9.37 -0.24
N PRO A 174 10.70 9.28 0.80
CA PRO A 174 10.68 8.15 1.72
C PRO A 174 9.47 8.17 2.67
N VAL A 175 8.69 9.26 2.69
CA VAL A 175 7.48 9.44 3.47
C VAL A 175 6.29 9.46 2.53
N LEU A 176 5.43 8.45 2.64
CA LEU A 176 4.14 8.32 1.95
C LEU A 176 3.04 9.16 2.62
N ALA A 177 2.98 9.15 3.96
CA ALA A 177 2.05 9.96 4.73
C ALA A 177 2.68 10.34 6.08
N ALA A 178 2.61 11.62 6.45
CA ALA A 178 3.28 12.13 7.65
C ALA A 178 2.33 12.29 8.84
N GLY A 179 2.83 12.04 10.05
CA GLY A 179 2.09 12.27 11.30
C GLY A 179 0.78 11.49 11.43
N VAL A 180 0.69 10.32 10.80
CA VAL A 180 -0.49 9.45 10.81
C VAL A 180 -0.72 8.94 12.22
N THR A 181 -1.97 9.01 12.70
CA THR A 181 -2.43 8.44 13.96
C THR A 181 -3.33 7.23 13.77
N ASN A 182 -4.05 7.16 12.64
CA ASN A 182 -4.95 6.05 12.33
C ASN A 182 -4.93 5.74 10.83
N LEU A 183 -5.08 4.47 10.49
CA LEU A 183 -5.28 4.01 9.12
C LEU A 183 -6.61 3.26 9.01
N GLN A 184 -7.36 3.49 7.94
CA GLN A 184 -8.49 2.65 7.57
C GLN A 184 -8.22 1.97 6.24
N PHE A 185 -8.49 0.67 6.19
CA PHE A 185 -8.46 -0.13 5.00
C PHE A 185 -9.87 -0.56 4.66
N ASN A 186 -10.29 -0.27 3.43
CA ASN A 186 -11.49 -0.89 2.87
C ASN A 186 -11.05 -1.83 1.76
N PHE A 187 -11.27 -3.12 1.98
CA PHE A 187 -11.04 -4.15 0.98
C PHE A 187 -12.32 -4.41 0.23
N TYR A 188 -12.24 -4.46 -1.09
CA TYR A 188 -13.39 -4.67 -1.95
C TYR A 188 -13.47 -6.11 -2.41
N GLY A 189 -14.62 -6.45 -3.00
CA GLY A 189 -14.77 -7.75 -3.66
C GLY A 189 -13.78 -7.88 -4.81
N VAL A 190 -13.36 -9.11 -5.07
CA VAL A 190 -12.68 -9.54 -6.28
C VAL A 190 -13.51 -10.64 -6.91
N ASP A 191 -13.44 -10.82 -8.22
CA ASP A 191 -14.11 -11.93 -8.89
C ASP A 191 -13.25 -12.42 -10.03
N ASN A 192 -13.30 -13.72 -10.26
CA ASN A 192 -12.68 -14.42 -11.37
C ASN A 192 -13.54 -15.61 -11.83
N THR A 193 -14.83 -15.66 -11.46
CA THR A 193 -15.78 -16.66 -11.92
C THR A 193 -16.00 -16.58 -13.44
N GLY A 194 -15.83 -15.39 -14.02
CA GLY A 194 -15.75 -15.19 -15.47
C GLY A 194 -14.38 -15.49 -16.08
N GLY A 195 -13.40 -15.91 -15.27
CA GLY A 195 -12.02 -16.13 -15.67
C GLY A 195 -11.19 -14.85 -15.81
N GLN A 196 -11.68 -13.72 -15.30
CA GLN A 196 -10.94 -12.46 -15.28
C GLN A 196 -11.23 -11.64 -14.02
N TYR A 197 -10.22 -10.91 -13.54
CA TYR A 197 -10.32 -9.89 -12.51
C TYR A 197 -11.27 -8.77 -12.92
N ARG A 198 -12.06 -8.27 -11.98
CA ARG A 198 -13.07 -7.22 -12.19
C ARG A 198 -12.86 -6.13 -11.16
N ASP A 199 -13.13 -4.89 -11.55
CA ASP A 199 -13.17 -3.83 -10.55
C ASP A 199 -14.43 -3.97 -9.67
N PRO A 200 -14.49 -3.32 -8.50
CA PRO A 200 -15.60 -3.49 -7.57
C PRO A 200 -16.95 -2.92 -8.01
N PHE A 201 -17.00 -2.15 -9.09
CA PHE A 201 -18.11 -1.28 -9.43
C PHE A 201 -18.91 -1.86 -10.60
N ASP A 202 -20.23 -1.75 -10.53
CA ASP A 202 -21.09 -2.02 -11.70
C ASP A 202 -21.29 -0.69 -12.43
N GLY A 203 -20.44 -0.44 -13.43
CA GLY A 203 -20.37 0.80 -14.19
C GLY A 203 -19.13 1.64 -13.88
N VAL A 204 -19.26 2.96 -13.95
CA VAL A 204 -18.11 3.87 -13.80
C VAL A 204 -17.54 3.83 -12.38
N ASN A 205 -16.28 3.43 -12.28
CA ASN A 205 -15.51 3.43 -11.04
C ASN A 205 -15.26 4.88 -10.56
N PRO A 206 -15.67 5.23 -9.34
CA PRO A 206 -15.61 6.60 -8.83
C PRO A 206 -14.18 7.09 -8.57
N PHE A 207 -13.20 6.19 -8.49
CA PHE A 207 -11.81 6.54 -8.18
C PHE A 207 -10.97 6.86 -9.41
N ASN A 208 -11.26 6.22 -10.56
CA ASN A 208 -10.51 6.40 -11.80
C ASN A 208 -11.36 6.93 -12.97
N GLY A 209 -12.69 6.95 -12.84
CA GLY A 209 -13.63 7.42 -13.86
C GLY A 209 -13.80 6.48 -15.06
N ILE A 210 -13.35 5.23 -14.96
CA ILE A 210 -13.38 4.22 -16.02
C ILE A 210 -14.46 3.18 -15.69
N ASP A 211 -15.19 2.74 -16.71
CA ASP A 211 -16.10 1.59 -16.63
C ASP A 211 -15.40 0.43 -17.35
N ASP A 212 -15.16 -0.68 -16.65
CA ASP A 212 -14.52 -1.87 -17.21
C ASP A 212 -15.47 -2.70 -18.10
N GLY A 213 -16.77 -2.38 -18.10
CA GLY A 213 -17.82 -3.05 -18.84
C GLY A 213 -18.21 -4.42 -18.27
N LEU A 214 -17.78 -4.73 -17.05
CA LEU A 214 -18.02 -5.99 -16.35
C LEU A 214 -19.02 -5.80 -15.22
N SER A 215 -19.63 -6.90 -14.78
CA SER A 215 -20.45 -6.90 -13.56
C SER A 215 -19.57 -6.83 -12.31
N ALA A 216 -20.07 -6.23 -11.24
CA ALA A 216 -19.38 -6.21 -9.95
C ALA A 216 -19.02 -7.61 -9.41
N PRO A 217 -17.92 -7.72 -8.64
CA PRO A 217 -17.44 -8.96 -8.06
C PRO A 217 -18.33 -9.45 -6.92
N ASN A 218 -18.27 -10.75 -6.65
CA ASN A 218 -19.07 -11.40 -5.62
C ASN A 218 -18.25 -12.25 -4.63
N THR A 219 -16.92 -12.30 -4.76
CA THR A 219 -16.04 -12.98 -3.82
C THR A 219 -15.11 -11.99 -3.13
N SER A 220 -14.54 -12.36 -1.99
CA SER A 220 -13.50 -11.58 -1.33
C SER A 220 -12.09 -12.01 -1.73
N PRO A 221 -11.10 -11.09 -1.65
CA PRO A 221 -9.70 -11.47 -1.69
C PRO A 221 -9.35 -12.30 -0.45
N LEU A 222 -8.38 -13.19 -0.59
CA LEU A 222 -7.78 -13.90 0.54
C LEU A 222 -6.58 -13.11 1.04
N LEU A 223 -6.79 -12.29 2.07
CA LEU A 223 -5.74 -11.47 2.68
C LEU A 223 -4.87 -12.31 3.61
N PHE A 224 -3.56 -12.22 3.44
CA PHE A 224 -2.61 -12.89 4.31
C PHE A 224 -1.91 -11.91 5.26
N GLU A 225 -1.57 -10.70 4.80
CA GLU A 225 -0.83 -9.74 5.61
C GLU A 225 -1.09 -8.30 5.14
N ILE A 226 -1.03 -7.36 6.09
CA ILE A 226 -0.94 -5.93 5.86
C ILE A 226 0.27 -5.41 6.65
N ASP A 227 1.28 -4.87 5.95
CA ASP A 227 2.39 -4.18 6.61
C ASP A 227 2.25 -2.66 6.41
N VAL A 228 2.45 -1.88 7.48
CA VAL A 228 2.57 -0.42 7.42
C VAL A 228 3.98 -0.01 7.83
N VAL A 229 4.85 0.12 6.83
CA VAL A 229 6.28 0.35 7.03
C VAL A 229 6.53 1.78 7.51
N GLN A 230 7.27 1.93 8.60
CA GLN A 230 7.66 3.25 9.08
C GLN A 230 8.64 3.92 8.11
N ALA A 231 8.43 5.20 7.81
CA ALA A 231 9.40 5.98 7.05
C ALA A 231 10.71 6.11 7.84
N VAL A 232 11.83 5.79 7.20
CA VAL A 232 13.16 5.99 7.80
C VAL A 232 13.70 7.34 7.30
N PRO A 233 13.95 8.32 8.20
CA PRO A 233 14.56 9.57 7.78
C PRO A 233 15.93 9.31 7.16
N GLU A 234 16.17 9.88 5.97
CA GLU A 234 17.50 9.86 5.35
C GLU A 234 18.54 10.37 6.36
N PRO A 235 19.67 9.67 6.55
CA PRO A 235 20.66 10.09 7.52
C PRO A 235 21.20 11.48 7.14
N ALA A 236 21.17 12.41 8.10
CA ALA A 236 21.59 13.82 7.94
C ALA A 236 23.05 14.00 7.47
N SER A 237 23.82 12.92 7.36
CA SER A 237 25.19 12.90 6.82
C SER A 237 25.28 13.36 5.36
N VAL A 238 24.23 13.22 4.55
CA VAL A 238 24.22 13.70 3.15
C VAL A 238 24.16 15.23 3.07
N LEU A 239 23.43 15.88 3.99
CA LEU A 239 23.35 17.35 4.07
C LEU A 239 24.66 18.01 4.54
N LEU A 240 25.42 17.33 5.40
CA LEU A 240 26.73 17.81 5.87
C LEU A 240 27.80 17.85 4.76
N LEU A 241 27.75 16.94 3.79
CA LEU A 241 28.68 16.94 2.66
C LEU A 241 28.43 18.13 1.70
N ALA A 242 27.16 18.48 1.47
CA ALA A 242 26.78 19.63 0.65
C ALA A 242 27.17 20.96 1.34
N GLY A 243 27.04 21.06 2.66
CA GLY A 243 27.46 22.23 3.44
C GLY A 243 28.98 22.47 3.44
N LEU A 244 29.78 21.39 3.49
CA LEU A 244 31.25 21.49 3.42
C LEU A 244 31.76 21.91 2.03
N ALA A 245 31.11 21.45 0.96
CA ALA A 245 31.44 21.85 -0.41
C ALA A 245 31.16 23.36 -0.66
N ALA A 246 30.08 23.90 -0.10
CA ALA A 246 29.77 25.33 -0.16
C ALA A 246 30.72 26.19 0.70
N GLY A 247 31.14 25.69 1.87
CA GLY A 247 32.09 26.37 2.76
C GLY A 247 33.52 26.45 2.21
N ALA A 248 33.98 25.45 1.45
CA ALA A 248 35.31 25.42 0.86
C ALA A 248 35.51 26.45 -0.27
N CYS A 249 34.44 26.83 -0.98
CA CYS A 249 34.50 27.84 -2.05
C CYS A 249 34.56 29.29 -1.52
N GLY A 250 34.18 29.53 -0.25
CA GLY A 250 34.16 30.87 0.33
C GLY A 250 35.49 31.38 0.89
N LEU A 251 36.50 30.51 1.06
CA LEU A 251 37.74 30.84 1.78
C LEU A 251 38.96 31.19 0.91
N VAL A 252 38.83 31.28 -0.42
CA VAL A 252 39.92 31.69 -1.32
C VAL A 252 39.76 33.17 -1.74
N ARG A 253 39.89 34.08 -0.78
CA ARG A 253 40.30 35.48 -1.05
C ARG A 253 41.35 35.89 -0.02
N ARG A 254 42.59 35.42 -0.22
CA ARG A 254 43.76 36.03 0.42
C ARG A 254 44.32 37.15 -0.46
N ARG A 255 44.42 38.31 0.20
CA ARG A 255 45.11 39.55 -0.15
C ARG A 255 46.30 39.40 -1.11
N ALA A 256 46.29 40.26 -2.13
CA ALA A 256 47.46 40.97 -2.65
C ALA A 256 46.97 42.33 -3.19
#